data_AF-A0A6A6MG66-F1
#
_entry.id   AF-A0A6A6MG66-F1
#
_cell.length_a   1.000
_cell.length_b   1.000
_cell.length_c   1.000
_cell.angle_alpha   90.00
_cell.angle_beta   90.00
_cell.angle_gamma   90.00
#
_symmetry.space_group_name_H-M   'P 1'
#
loop_
_entity.id
_entity.type
_entity.pdbx_description
1 polymer ?
#
loop_
_entity_poly.entity_id
_entity_poly.type
_entity_poly.pdbx_seq_one_letter_code
_entity_poly.pdbx_strand_id
1 'polypeptide(L)'
;MSEAVRLLWCIGFKVDHGTNLSDRHKVFSKSLNRNVVTWTSLISGHAGSIDEAWESMKRDYGIQPRGQHYAAMVDLLGHAGRLQEAYDFVLEAPCKEHSGVWDALLGASRIHEDMDLVNHAAKKYLKLDPENAGKYLVLSNTYATFAFWDNVAQVRSMMRDSGIMKEPTYSRIEVQGEVHCFLMGDKSHRKYEEICRTIINMINVAVIKSNRDTRYGLDSIVTHDGVKLPCVALPNLSSFRQKFGTDAYEQLDVIGIDEAQFFEDLYDFCREAADHDGKTLIVAGLDGDYLRRSFGSVLDIIPLADSVTKLTARCELCGKRAFFTLRKTQETRIELIGGLMCTCLYVDSIMSVDK
;
A
#
# COMPACT_ATOMS: atom_id res chain seq x y z
N MET A 1 9.84 -19.07 -12.74
CA MET A 1 11.08 -18.35 -13.16
C MET A 1 12.10 -18.53 -12.04
N SER A 2 13.28 -19.07 -12.35
CA SER A 2 14.33 -19.33 -11.33
C SER A 2 15.02 -18.03 -10.89
N GLU A 3 15.45 -17.99 -9.62
CA GLU A 3 16.18 -16.87 -9.00
C GLU A 3 17.40 -16.37 -9.80
N ALA A 4 17.95 -17.21 -10.67
CA ALA A 4 19.04 -16.85 -11.59
C ALA A 4 18.68 -15.68 -12.53
N VAL A 5 17.41 -15.57 -12.95
CA VAL A 5 16.96 -14.48 -13.85
C VAL A 5 16.83 -13.14 -13.09
N ARG A 6 16.51 -13.18 -11.79
CA ARG A 6 16.49 -11.99 -10.94
C ARG A 6 17.88 -11.51 -10.58
N LEU A 7 18.82 -12.42 -10.32
CA LEU A 7 20.21 -12.08 -10.02
C LEU A 7 20.92 -11.38 -11.19
N LEU A 8 20.64 -11.79 -12.43
CA LEU A 8 21.19 -11.13 -13.62
C LEU A 8 20.60 -9.72 -13.88
N TRP A 9 19.43 -9.41 -13.31
CA TRP A 9 18.80 -8.08 -13.41
C TRP A 9 19.29 -7.13 -12.30
N CYS A 10 19.43 -7.60 -11.06
CA CYS A 10 19.90 -6.77 -9.94
C CYS A 10 21.39 -6.43 -10.00
N ILE A 11 22.20 -7.28 -10.61
CA ILE A 11 23.58 -6.94 -10.94
C ILE A 11 23.50 -6.12 -12.22
N GLY A 12 23.49 -4.79 -12.09
CA GLY A 12 23.64 -3.87 -13.21
C GLY A 12 24.95 -4.12 -13.94
N PHE A 13 24.99 -5.16 -14.78
CA PHE A 13 25.96 -5.27 -15.85
C PHE A 13 25.67 -4.09 -16.75
N LYS A 14 26.41 -3.00 -16.54
CA LYS A 14 26.83 -2.13 -17.64
C LYS A 14 27.46 -3.06 -18.67
N VAL A 15 26.63 -3.56 -19.58
CA VAL A 15 27.11 -4.20 -20.78
C VAL A 15 27.78 -3.07 -21.54
N ASP A 16 29.11 -3.10 -21.57
CA ASP A 16 29.90 -2.19 -22.40
C ASP A 16 29.24 -2.11 -23.78
N HIS A 17 28.92 -0.89 -24.22
CA HIS A 17 28.34 -0.60 -25.54
C HIS A 17 29.29 -0.93 -26.71
N GLY A 18 30.33 -1.76 -26.49
CA GLY A 18 31.47 -1.97 -27.38
C GLY A 18 31.64 -3.39 -27.95
N THR A 19 30.90 -4.42 -27.53
CA THR A 19 31.06 -5.77 -28.14
C THR A 19 30.21 -5.90 -29.41
N ASN A 20 30.86 -6.03 -30.57
CA ASN A 20 30.21 -6.22 -31.88
C ASN A 20 29.40 -7.54 -31.93
N LEU A 21 28.33 -7.57 -32.72
CA LEU A 21 27.40 -8.71 -32.90
C LEU A 21 28.13 -10.02 -33.22
N SER A 22 29.25 -9.92 -33.95
CA SER A 22 30.09 -11.04 -34.35
C SER A 22 30.72 -11.78 -33.16
N ASP A 23 31.14 -11.09 -32.10
CA ASP A 23 31.77 -11.72 -30.93
C ASP A 23 30.74 -12.41 -30.04
N ARG A 24 29.50 -11.89 -30.01
CA ARG A 24 28.40 -12.55 -29.31
C ARG A 24 27.88 -13.78 -30.05
N HIS A 25 27.84 -13.74 -31.39
CA HIS A 25 27.61 -14.95 -32.19
C HIS A 25 28.68 -16.02 -31.93
N LYS A 26 29.95 -15.64 -31.77
CA LYS A 26 31.02 -16.59 -31.38
C LYS A 26 30.80 -17.17 -29.97
N VAL A 27 30.32 -16.38 -29.02
CA VAL A 27 30.03 -16.87 -27.64
C VAL A 27 28.82 -17.80 -27.64
N PHE A 28 27.74 -17.44 -28.34
CA PHE A 28 26.53 -18.26 -28.42
C PHE A 28 26.76 -19.55 -29.23
N SER A 29 27.48 -19.48 -30.36
CA SER A 29 27.83 -20.68 -31.15
C SER A 29 28.70 -21.68 -30.39
N LYS A 30 29.52 -21.20 -29.44
CA LYS A 30 30.32 -22.02 -28.52
C LYS A 30 29.58 -22.46 -27.26
N SER A 31 28.36 -21.98 -27.02
CA SER A 31 27.55 -22.37 -25.85
C SER A 31 27.03 -23.79 -26.00
N LEU A 32 27.26 -24.61 -24.98
CA LEU A 32 26.78 -25.99 -24.90
C LEU A 32 25.24 -26.07 -24.76
N ASN A 33 24.60 -25.02 -24.22
CA ASN A 33 23.16 -24.97 -23.96
C ASN A 33 22.50 -23.80 -24.69
N ARG A 34 22.27 -23.95 -25.99
CA ARG A 34 21.53 -22.96 -26.81
C ARG A 34 20.04 -23.03 -26.49
N ASN A 35 19.59 -22.17 -25.59
CA ASN A 35 18.20 -22.10 -25.13
C ASN A 35 17.75 -20.65 -24.91
N VAL A 36 16.49 -20.48 -24.47
CA VAL A 36 15.85 -19.17 -24.25
C VAL A 36 16.72 -18.21 -23.42
N VAL A 37 17.39 -18.70 -22.37
CA VAL A 37 18.20 -17.86 -21.47
C VAL A 37 19.42 -17.32 -22.20
N THR A 38 20.16 -18.19 -22.89
CA THR A 38 21.35 -17.78 -23.66
C THR A 38 21.01 -16.86 -24.83
N TRP A 39 19.80 -16.99 -25.37
CA TRP A 39 19.30 -16.15 -26.45
C TRP A 39 18.88 -14.75 -25.95
N THR A 40 18.13 -14.69 -24.85
CA THR A 40 17.75 -13.42 -24.20
C THR A 40 18.99 -12.63 -23.75
N SER A 41 20.03 -13.30 -23.24
CA SER A 41 21.32 -12.65 -22.95
C SER A 41 22.04 -12.11 -24.19
N LEU A 42 21.85 -12.72 -25.37
CA LEU A 42 22.45 -12.24 -26.62
C LEU A 42 21.74 -10.96 -27.12
N ILE A 43 20.41 -10.93 -27.09
CA ILE A 43 19.62 -9.80 -27.62
C ILE A 43 19.60 -8.58 -26.67
N SER A 44 19.53 -8.81 -25.35
CA SER A 44 19.41 -7.72 -24.35
C SER A 44 20.54 -6.70 -24.35
N GLY A 45 21.72 -7.04 -24.89
CA GLY A 45 22.80 -6.06 -25.05
C GLY A 45 23.01 -5.56 -26.48
N HIS A 46 22.10 -5.85 -27.43
CA HIS A 46 22.23 -5.44 -28.82
C HIS A 46 21.30 -4.26 -29.12
N ALA A 47 21.74 -3.06 -28.76
CA ALA A 47 20.98 -1.82 -29.00
C ALA A 47 20.83 -1.46 -30.50
N GLY A 48 21.34 -2.27 -31.43
CA GLY A 48 21.48 -1.92 -32.85
C GLY A 48 20.57 -2.65 -33.85
N SER A 49 20.12 -3.88 -33.57
CA SER A 49 19.22 -4.61 -34.49
C SER A 49 18.55 -5.81 -33.81
N ILE A 50 17.48 -5.54 -33.06
CA ILE A 50 16.62 -6.59 -32.45
C ILE A 50 16.13 -7.57 -33.55
N ASP A 51 15.86 -7.03 -34.74
CA ASP A 51 15.35 -7.75 -35.90
C ASP A 51 16.38 -8.74 -36.49
N GLU A 52 17.65 -8.33 -36.60
CA GLU A 52 18.73 -9.21 -37.07
C GLU A 52 18.98 -10.37 -36.11
N ALA A 53 18.91 -10.09 -34.80
CA ALA A 53 19.00 -11.15 -33.82
C ALA A 53 17.83 -12.12 -33.98
N TRP A 54 16.58 -11.63 -34.01
CA TRP A 54 15.42 -12.51 -34.19
C TRP A 54 15.52 -13.42 -35.41
N GLU A 55 16.00 -12.89 -36.54
CA GLU A 55 16.19 -13.68 -37.76
C GLU A 55 17.38 -14.65 -37.70
N SER A 56 18.48 -14.28 -37.04
CA SER A 56 19.65 -15.17 -36.89
C SER A 56 19.32 -16.41 -36.06
N MET A 57 18.37 -16.32 -35.11
CA MET A 57 17.86 -17.47 -34.35
C MET A 57 17.37 -18.60 -35.26
N LYS A 58 16.60 -18.26 -36.30
CA LYS A 58 16.07 -19.22 -37.27
C LYS A 58 17.12 -19.61 -38.30
N ARG A 59 17.77 -18.62 -38.90
CA ARG A 59 18.67 -18.79 -40.05
C ARG A 59 19.98 -19.48 -39.67
N ASP A 60 20.65 -18.98 -38.64
CA ASP A 60 22.04 -19.35 -38.32
C ASP A 60 22.10 -20.47 -37.26
N TYR A 61 21.05 -20.59 -36.43
CA TYR A 61 21.01 -21.56 -35.33
C TYR A 61 19.91 -22.62 -35.47
N GLY A 62 19.00 -22.50 -36.43
CA GLY A 62 17.91 -23.46 -36.65
C GLY A 62 16.94 -23.57 -35.47
N ILE A 63 16.90 -22.57 -34.58
CA ILE A 63 16.06 -22.58 -33.38
C ILE A 63 14.66 -22.12 -33.78
N GLN A 64 13.68 -22.98 -33.54
CA GLN A 64 12.27 -22.63 -33.75
C GLN A 64 11.75 -21.77 -32.59
N PRO A 65 11.19 -20.57 -32.87
CA PRO A 65 10.57 -19.72 -31.86
C PRO A 65 9.50 -20.46 -31.04
N ARG A 66 9.41 -20.14 -29.74
CA ARG A 66 8.41 -20.68 -28.80
C ARG A 66 7.86 -19.53 -27.96
N GLY A 67 6.77 -19.74 -27.24
CA GLY A 67 6.10 -18.68 -26.46
C GLY A 67 7.04 -17.83 -25.60
N GLN A 68 8.05 -18.44 -24.99
CA GLN A 68 9.06 -17.72 -24.21
C GLN A 68 9.97 -16.81 -25.05
N HIS A 69 10.33 -17.22 -26.28
CA HIS A 69 11.09 -16.38 -27.21
C HIS A 69 10.26 -15.18 -27.70
N TYR A 70 8.96 -15.39 -27.97
CA TYR A 70 8.06 -14.30 -28.32
C TYR A 70 7.87 -13.31 -27.17
N ALA A 71 7.69 -13.80 -25.94
CA ALA A 71 7.61 -12.94 -24.76
C ALA A 71 8.87 -12.08 -24.59
N ALA A 72 10.06 -12.67 -24.77
CA ALA A 72 11.32 -11.93 -24.71
C ALA A 72 11.42 -10.86 -25.82
N MET A 73 10.99 -11.16 -27.05
CA MET A 73 10.98 -10.19 -28.14
C MET A 73 10.05 -9.00 -27.86
N VAL A 74 8.86 -9.27 -27.33
CA VAL A 74 7.89 -8.22 -26.94
C VAL A 74 8.46 -7.33 -25.84
N ASP A 75 9.09 -7.93 -24.84
CA ASP A 75 9.76 -7.19 -23.76
C ASP A 75 10.85 -6.26 -24.31
N LEU A 76 11.68 -6.76 -25.23
CA LEU A 76 12.76 -5.97 -25.86
C LEU A 76 12.24 -4.82 -26.73
N LEU A 77 11.25 -5.09 -27.59
CA LEU A 77 10.60 -4.05 -28.41
C LEU A 77 9.97 -2.98 -27.51
N GLY A 78 9.30 -3.43 -26.44
CA GLY A 78 8.76 -2.58 -25.41
C GLY A 78 9.81 -1.66 -24.80
N HIS A 79 10.88 -2.20 -24.23
CA HIS A 79 11.95 -1.40 -23.62
C HIS A 79 12.65 -0.46 -24.61
N ALA A 80 12.69 -0.81 -25.90
CA ALA A 80 13.23 0.05 -26.96
C ALA A 80 12.29 1.21 -27.37
N GLY A 81 11.10 1.33 -26.76
CA GLY A 81 10.09 2.33 -27.12
C GLY A 81 9.28 1.98 -28.37
N ARG A 82 9.48 0.78 -28.95
CA ARG A 82 8.77 0.28 -30.14
C ARG A 82 7.47 -0.40 -29.72
N LEU A 83 6.65 0.28 -28.91
CA LEU A 83 5.48 -0.33 -28.25
C LEU A 83 4.41 -0.80 -29.24
N GLN A 84 4.12 -0.02 -30.27
CA GLN A 84 3.15 -0.39 -31.31
C GLN A 84 3.58 -1.65 -32.05
N GLU A 85 4.87 -1.72 -32.39
CA GLU A 85 5.43 -2.90 -33.04
C GLU A 85 5.43 -4.12 -32.11
N ALA A 86 5.69 -3.93 -30.82
CA ALA A 86 5.55 -4.99 -29.83
C ALA A 86 4.11 -5.54 -29.80
N TYR A 87 3.10 -4.67 -29.90
CA TYR A 87 1.70 -5.08 -29.98
C TYR A 87 1.37 -5.83 -31.27
N ASP A 88 1.77 -5.30 -32.43
CA ASP A 88 1.54 -5.95 -33.72
C ASP A 88 2.20 -7.33 -33.76
N PHE A 89 3.42 -7.44 -33.22
CA PHE A 89 4.14 -8.70 -33.07
C PHE A 89 3.41 -9.73 -32.21
N VAL A 90 2.72 -9.30 -31.13
CA VAL A 90 1.87 -10.17 -30.30
C VAL A 90 0.68 -10.70 -31.11
N LEU A 91 0.05 -9.85 -31.92
CA LEU A 91 -1.14 -10.21 -32.70
C LEU A 91 -0.82 -11.22 -33.81
N GLU A 92 0.35 -11.08 -34.44
CA GLU A 92 0.82 -11.98 -35.50
C GLU A 92 1.48 -13.26 -34.95
N ALA A 93 1.79 -13.32 -33.65
CA ALA A 93 2.45 -14.45 -33.04
C ALA A 93 1.62 -15.75 -33.14
N PRO A 94 2.19 -16.85 -33.69
CA PRO A 94 1.56 -18.17 -33.68
C PRO A 94 1.23 -18.68 -32.27
N CYS A 95 1.89 -18.15 -31.24
CA CYS A 95 1.70 -18.49 -29.84
C CYS A 95 0.99 -17.39 -29.03
N LYS A 96 0.09 -16.62 -29.64
CA LYS A 96 -0.69 -15.58 -28.95
C LYS A 96 -1.49 -16.06 -27.74
N GLU A 97 -1.76 -17.36 -27.61
CA GLU A 97 -2.41 -17.97 -26.44
C GLU A 97 -1.43 -18.21 -25.27
N HIS A 98 -0.14 -17.90 -25.43
CA HIS A 98 0.85 -18.03 -24.36
C HIS A 98 0.80 -16.81 -23.43
N SER A 99 0.41 -17.02 -22.18
CA SER A 99 0.22 -15.95 -21.18
C SER A 99 1.43 -15.01 -21.05
N GLY A 100 2.66 -15.56 -21.08
CA GLY A 100 3.89 -14.77 -20.97
C GLY A 100 4.08 -13.69 -22.05
N VAL A 101 3.45 -13.84 -23.23
CA VAL A 101 3.53 -12.83 -24.31
C VAL A 101 2.71 -11.59 -23.95
N TRP A 102 1.51 -11.79 -23.39
CA TRP A 102 0.67 -10.71 -22.88
C TRP A 102 1.21 -10.09 -21.59
N ASP A 103 1.92 -10.87 -20.78
CA ASP A 103 2.62 -10.37 -19.59
C ASP A 103 3.75 -9.41 -19.95
N ALA A 104 4.55 -9.78 -20.96
CA ALA A 104 5.61 -8.93 -21.49
C ALA A 104 5.04 -7.63 -22.07
N LEU A 105 3.95 -7.72 -22.85
CA LEU A 105 3.27 -6.55 -23.39
C LEU A 105 2.75 -5.64 -22.26
N LEU A 106 2.10 -6.22 -21.24
CA LEU A 106 1.62 -5.48 -20.07
C LEU A 106 2.76 -4.73 -19.36
N GLY A 107 3.91 -5.39 -19.18
CA GLY A 107 5.11 -4.78 -18.62
C GLY A 107 5.61 -3.59 -19.45
N ALA A 108 5.72 -3.79 -20.77
CA ALA A 108 6.13 -2.77 -21.72
C ALA A 108 5.16 -1.56 -21.73
N SER A 109 3.85 -1.80 -21.78
CA SER A 109 2.83 -0.75 -21.77
C SER A 109 2.89 0.09 -20.50
N ARG A 110 3.21 -0.53 -19.35
CA ARG A 110 3.37 0.18 -18.08
C ARG A 110 4.57 1.12 -18.07
N ILE A 111 5.67 0.73 -18.69
CA ILE A 111 6.88 1.58 -18.79
C ILE A 111 6.60 2.85 -19.59
N HIS A 112 5.80 2.73 -20.64
CA HIS A 112 5.42 3.85 -21.52
C HIS A 112 4.12 4.53 -21.15
N GLU A 113 3.53 4.17 -20.01
CA GLU A 113 2.30 4.75 -19.47
C GLU A 113 1.10 4.69 -20.44
N ASP A 114 1.09 3.72 -21.37
CA ASP A 114 -0.02 3.48 -22.31
C ASP A 114 -1.12 2.66 -21.62
N MET A 115 -2.05 3.37 -20.98
CA MET A 115 -3.10 2.75 -20.17
C MET A 115 -4.13 1.95 -20.97
N ASP A 116 -4.37 2.30 -22.22
CA ASP A 116 -5.27 1.53 -23.08
C ASP A 116 -4.67 0.16 -23.37
N LEU A 117 -3.38 0.12 -23.66
CA LEU A 117 -2.66 -1.12 -23.90
C LEU A 117 -2.44 -1.93 -22.62
N VAL A 118 -2.19 -1.29 -21.47
CA VAL A 118 -2.19 -1.94 -20.14
C VAL A 118 -3.53 -2.65 -19.91
N ASN A 119 -4.65 -1.96 -20.13
CA ASN A 119 -5.98 -2.53 -19.94
C ASN A 119 -6.26 -3.71 -20.88
N HIS A 120 -5.83 -3.59 -22.14
CA HIS A 120 -6.02 -4.65 -23.13
C HIS A 120 -5.18 -5.89 -22.78
N ALA A 121 -3.89 -5.70 -22.51
CA ALA A 121 -2.96 -6.76 -22.17
C ALA A 121 -3.35 -7.46 -20.86
N ALA A 122 -3.77 -6.70 -19.84
CA ALA A 122 -4.26 -7.24 -18.57
C ALA A 122 -5.47 -8.17 -18.77
N LYS A 123 -6.49 -7.72 -19.52
CA LYS A 123 -7.69 -8.53 -19.81
C LYS A 123 -7.37 -9.82 -20.55
N LYS A 124 -6.37 -9.80 -21.43
CA LYS A 124 -5.91 -10.99 -22.16
C LYS A 124 -5.12 -11.92 -21.25
N TYR A 125 -4.17 -11.38 -20.49
CA TYR A 125 -3.37 -12.14 -19.53
C TYR A 125 -4.24 -12.89 -18.51
N LEU A 126 -5.17 -12.19 -17.86
CA LEU A 126 -6.04 -12.77 -16.83
C LEU A 126 -6.96 -13.89 -17.38
N LYS A 127 -7.28 -13.86 -18.67
CA LYS A 127 -8.03 -14.95 -19.32
C LYS A 127 -7.18 -16.20 -19.56
N LEU A 128 -5.88 -16.02 -19.80
CA LEU A 128 -4.95 -17.09 -20.13
C LEU A 128 -4.32 -17.73 -18.88
N ASP A 129 -4.12 -16.94 -17.82
CA ASP A 129 -3.53 -17.39 -16.55
C ASP A 129 -4.34 -16.86 -15.36
N PRO A 130 -5.58 -17.34 -15.17
CA PRO A 130 -6.49 -16.84 -14.13
C PRO A 130 -6.10 -17.24 -12.72
N GLU A 131 -5.23 -18.24 -12.51
CA GLU A 131 -4.89 -18.74 -11.17
C GLU A 131 -3.72 -17.99 -10.51
N ASN A 132 -3.07 -17.09 -11.26
CA ASN A 132 -1.86 -16.43 -10.82
C ASN A 132 -2.12 -15.24 -9.89
N ALA A 133 -2.30 -15.52 -8.60
CA ALA A 133 -2.57 -14.52 -7.56
C ALA A 133 -1.61 -13.32 -7.56
N GLY A 134 -0.31 -13.58 -7.80
CA GLY A 134 0.71 -12.53 -7.85
C GLY A 134 0.46 -11.50 -8.94
N LYS A 135 -0.13 -11.91 -10.07
CA LYS A 135 -0.39 -11.03 -11.21
C LYS A 135 -1.60 -10.14 -11.01
N TYR A 136 -2.64 -10.63 -10.34
CA TYR A 136 -3.74 -9.79 -9.90
C TYR A 136 -3.26 -8.67 -8.97
N LEU A 137 -2.33 -8.97 -8.05
CA LEU A 137 -1.74 -7.95 -7.17
C LEU A 137 -0.92 -6.91 -7.95
N VAL A 138 -0.07 -7.34 -8.87
CA VAL A 138 0.72 -6.43 -9.71
C VAL A 138 -0.19 -5.54 -10.56
N LEU A 139 -1.28 -6.07 -11.10
CA LEU A 139 -2.29 -5.30 -11.84
C LEU A 139 -3.02 -4.31 -10.95
N SER A 140 -3.49 -4.74 -9.78
CA SER A 140 -4.15 -3.86 -8.80
C SER A 140 -3.24 -2.71 -8.39
N ASN A 141 -1.96 -2.97 -8.14
CA ASN A 141 -1.00 -1.92 -7.79
C ASN A 141 -0.74 -0.98 -8.97
N THR A 142 -0.60 -1.53 -10.18
CA THR A 142 -0.42 -0.73 -11.40
C THR A 142 -1.60 0.24 -11.59
N TYR A 143 -2.84 -0.24 -11.46
CA TYR A 143 -4.02 0.63 -11.54
C TYR A 143 -4.07 1.69 -10.43
N ALA A 144 -3.65 1.34 -9.22
CA ALA A 144 -3.59 2.28 -8.11
C ALA A 144 -2.55 3.40 -8.35
N THR A 145 -1.38 3.08 -8.90
CA THR A 145 -0.35 4.06 -9.26
C THR A 145 -0.88 5.13 -10.21
N PHE A 146 -1.78 4.76 -11.13
CA PHE A 146 -2.39 5.68 -12.08
C PHE A 146 -3.79 6.18 -11.64
N ALA A 147 -4.18 5.98 -10.38
CA ALA A 147 -5.46 6.40 -9.79
C ALA A 147 -6.74 5.83 -10.46
N PHE A 148 -6.65 4.68 -11.13
CA PHE A 148 -7.79 3.98 -11.73
C PHE A 148 -8.49 3.07 -10.71
N TRP A 149 -9.19 3.69 -9.75
CA TRP A 149 -9.83 2.97 -8.64
C TRP A 149 -10.92 1.98 -9.06
N ASP A 150 -11.62 2.24 -10.17
CA ASP A 150 -12.63 1.32 -10.71
C ASP A 150 -11.99 0.00 -11.18
N ASN A 151 -10.84 0.08 -11.85
CA ASN A 151 -10.07 -1.09 -12.26
C ASN A 151 -9.48 -1.84 -11.05
N VAL A 152 -9.02 -1.12 -10.02
CA VAL A 152 -8.61 -1.72 -8.74
C VAL A 152 -9.76 -2.52 -8.11
N ALA A 153 -10.95 -1.92 -8.05
CA ALA A 153 -12.15 -2.58 -7.53
C ALA A 153 -12.53 -3.81 -8.37
N GLN A 154 -12.41 -3.72 -9.70
CA GLN A 154 -12.68 -4.81 -10.62
C GLN A 154 -11.72 -5.99 -10.42
N VAL A 155 -10.40 -5.73 -10.37
CA VAL A 155 -9.38 -6.76 -10.12
C VAL A 155 -9.62 -7.42 -8.76
N ARG A 156 -9.90 -6.64 -7.72
CA ARG A 156 -10.25 -7.18 -6.38
C ARG A 156 -11.51 -8.02 -6.39
N SER A 157 -12.51 -7.68 -7.21
CA SER A 157 -13.70 -8.52 -7.39
C SER A 157 -13.36 -9.83 -8.07
N MET A 158 -12.62 -9.80 -9.18
CA MET A 158 -12.20 -11.01 -9.88
C MET A 158 -11.40 -11.95 -8.96
N MET A 159 -10.54 -11.40 -8.10
CA MET A 159 -9.82 -12.20 -7.09
C MET A 159 -10.77 -12.89 -6.11
N ARG A 160 -11.78 -12.18 -5.59
CA ARG A 160 -12.79 -12.76 -4.68
C ARG A 160 -13.62 -13.84 -5.38
N ASP A 161 -14.12 -13.53 -6.57
CA ASP A 161 -15.01 -14.41 -7.34
C ASP A 161 -14.29 -15.70 -7.78
N SER A 162 -12.98 -15.62 -8.02
CA SER A 162 -12.14 -16.75 -8.41
C SER A 162 -11.51 -17.48 -7.21
N GLY A 163 -11.84 -17.08 -5.97
CA GLY A 163 -11.26 -17.67 -4.75
C GLY A 163 -9.75 -17.43 -4.59
N ILE A 164 -9.18 -16.49 -5.35
CA ILE A 164 -7.76 -16.15 -5.34
C ILE A 164 -7.52 -15.28 -4.11
N MET A 165 -7.08 -15.93 -3.04
CA MET A 165 -6.62 -15.24 -1.85
C MET A 165 -5.13 -14.94 -1.96
N LYS A 166 -4.72 -13.73 -1.56
CA LYS A 166 -3.31 -13.45 -1.31
C LYS A 166 -2.81 -14.52 -0.34
N GLU A 167 -1.75 -15.26 -0.68
CA GLU A 167 -1.10 -16.11 0.30
C GLU A 167 -0.74 -15.23 1.50
N PRO A 168 -1.25 -15.55 2.70
CA PRO A 168 -1.03 -14.71 3.86
C PRO A 168 0.48 -14.58 4.08
N THR A 169 1.03 -13.37 3.97
CA THR A 169 2.46 -13.14 4.23
C THR A 169 2.67 -13.23 5.74
N TYR A 170 3.39 -14.25 6.19
CA TYR A 170 3.68 -14.45 7.60
C TYR A 170 5.15 -14.11 7.90
N SER A 171 5.37 -13.49 9.06
CA SER A 171 6.69 -13.39 9.70
C SER A 171 6.92 -14.67 10.47
N ARG A 172 8.15 -15.21 10.49
CA ARG A 172 8.50 -16.37 11.32
C ARG A 172 9.73 -16.08 12.17
N ILE A 173 9.70 -16.50 13.42
CA ILE A 173 10.86 -16.47 14.32
C ILE A 173 11.01 -17.83 14.99
N GLU A 174 12.23 -18.21 15.34
CA GLU A 174 12.51 -19.42 16.12
C GLU A 174 12.98 -19.00 17.52
N VAL A 175 12.26 -19.47 18.55
CA VAL A 175 12.57 -19.18 19.96
C VAL A 175 12.64 -20.50 20.70
N GLN A 176 13.80 -20.81 21.28
CA GLN A 176 14.03 -22.05 22.04
C GLN A 176 13.69 -23.34 21.25
N GLY A 177 13.88 -23.33 19.92
CA GLY A 177 13.57 -24.46 19.04
C GLY A 177 12.10 -24.57 18.61
N GLU A 178 11.23 -23.65 19.05
CA GLU A 178 9.86 -23.55 18.55
C GLU A 178 9.77 -22.46 17.48
N VAL A 179 9.13 -22.78 16.35
CA VAL A 179 8.87 -21.82 15.26
C VAL A 179 7.53 -21.13 15.51
N HIS A 180 7.57 -19.81 15.63
CA HIS A 180 6.41 -18.94 15.81
C HIS A 180 6.15 -18.17 14.51
N CYS A 181 4.96 -18.37 13.93
CA CYS A 181 4.51 -17.64 12.75
C CYS A 181 3.51 -16.55 13.15
N PHE A 182 3.65 -15.36 12.58
CA PHE A 182 2.77 -14.22 12.80
C PHE A 182 2.23 -13.76 11.46
N LEU A 183 0.92 -13.71 11.34
CA LEU A 183 0.24 -13.17 10.18
C LEU A 183 -0.42 -11.83 10.55
N MET A 184 -0.44 -10.87 9.62
CA MET A 184 -1.09 -9.58 9.83
C MET A 184 -2.57 -9.77 10.24
N GLY A 185 -2.92 -9.28 11.43
CA GLY A 185 -4.28 -9.41 11.99
C GLY A 185 -4.60 -10.76 12.63
N ASP A 186 -3.68 -11.72 12.62
CA ASP A 186 -3.86 -13.02 13.27
C ASP A 186 -3.70 -12.90 14.79
N LYS A 187 -4.64 -13.54 15.51
CA LYS A 187 -4.70 -13.59 16.97
C LYS A 187 -4.65 -15.03 17.50
N SER A 188 -4.40 -16.01 16.64
CA SER A 188 -4.44 -17.44 16.97
C SER A 188 -3.25 -17.93 17.80
N HIS A 189 -2.18 -17.13 17.88
CA HIS A 189 -0.97 -17.49 18.60
C HIS A 189 -1.26 -17.72 20.10
N ARG A 190 -0.83 -18.86 20.66
CA ARG A 190 -1.10 -19.23 22.06
C ARG A 190 -0.66 -18.17 23.08
N LYS A 191 0.42 -17.45 22.78
CA LYS A 191 0.95 -16.35 23.61
C LYS A 191 0.55 -14.96 23.11
N TYR A 192 -0.46 -14.83 22.23
CA TYR A 192 -0.84 -13.55 21.62
C TYR A 192 -1.02 -12.44 22.67
N GLU A 193 -1.81 -12.69 23.71
CA GLU A 193 -2.03 -11.69 24.77
C GLU A 193 -0.76 -11.31 25.53
N GLU A 194 0.13 -12.27 25.79
CA GLU A 194 1.40 -12.01 26.48
C GLU A 194 2.35 -11.20 25.60
N ILE A 195 2.46 -11.56 24.32
CA ILE A 195 3.26 -10.84 23.33
C ILE A 195 2.73 -9.41 23.19
N CYS A 196 1.41 -9.23 23.01
CA CYS A 196 0.80 -7.91 22.94
C CYS A 196 1.04 -7.11 24.22
N ARG A 197 0.91 -7.72 25.40
CA ARG A 197 1.17 -7.06 26.68
C ARG A 197 2.63 -6.63 26.82
N THR A 198 3.57 -7.49 26.44
CA THR A 198 5.00 -7.14 26.47
C THR A 198 5.31 -6.02 25.48
N ILE A 199 4.76 -6.07 24.27
CA ILE A 199 4.90 -4.98 23.29
C ILE A 199 4.33 -3.68 23.85
N ILE A 200 3.10 -3.70 24.39
CA ILE A 200 2.47 -2.53 25.00
C ILE A 200 3.31 -1.98 26.16
N ASN A 201 3.90 -2.85 26.99
CA ASN A 201 4.77 -2.42 28.10
C ASN A 201 6.12 -1.86 27.65
N MET A 202 6.54 -2.13 26.40
CA MET A 202 7.77 -1.59 25.81
C MET A 202 7.51 -0.29 25.05
N ILE A 203 6.25 0.09 24.84
CA ILE A 203 5.84 1.30 24.13
C ILE A 203 5.44 2.36 25.15
N ASN A 204 6.11 3.50 25.12
CA ASN A 204 5.76 4.65 25.93
C ASN A 204 4.64 5.44 25.24
N VAL A 205 3.47 5.43 25.87
CA VAL A 205 2.26 6.08 25.34
C VAL A 205 1.89 7.28 26.20
N ALA A 206 1.61 8.41 25.56
CA ALA A 206 0.93 9.54 26.19
C ALA A 206 -0.41 9.80 25.51
N VAL A 207 -1.40 10.22 26.30
CA VAL A 207 -2.71 10.64 25.79
C VAL A 207 -2.91 12.11 26.11
N ILE A 208 -3.33 12.88 25.12
CA ILE A 208 -3.66 14.30 25.22
C ILE A 208 -5.17 14.45 25.06
N LYS A 209 -5.76 15.35 25.83
CA LYS A 209 -7.15 15.80 25.61
C LYS A 209 -7.24 17.30 25.71
N SER A 210 -8.29 17.88 25.13
CA SER A 210 -8.55 19.31 25.32
C SER A 210 -8.86 19.61 26.80
N ASN A 211 -8.30 20.69 27.34
CA ASN A 211 -8.68 21.18 28.66
C ASN A 211 -10.09 21.76 28.70
N ARG A 212 -10.69 21.97 27.52
CA ARG A 212 -12.10 22.33 27.39
C ARG A 212 -13.01 21.16 27.75
N ASP A 213 -12.58 19.91 27.56
CA ASP A 213 -13.34 18.74 28.00
C ASP A 213 -13.15 18.50 29.51
N THR A 214 -14.17 18.80 30.29
CA THR A 214 -14.18 18.61 31.75
C THR A 214 -15.13 17.52 32.21
N ARG A 215 -15.67 16.67 31.31
CA ARG A 215 -16.73 15.69 31.64
C ARG A 215 -16.33 14.71 32.74
N TYR A 216 -15.06 14.31 32.79
CA TYR A 216 -14.55 13.30 33.71
C TYR A 216 -13.31 13.71 34.52
N GLY A 217 -12.99 15.01 34.51
CA GLY A 217 -11.77 15.56 35.13
C GLY A 217 -10.73 16.01 34.10
N LEU A 218 -9.59 16.52 34.57
CA LEU A 218 -8.49 17.01 33.72
C LEU A 218 -7.35 16.00 33.57
N ASP A 219 -7.32 14.97 34.39
CA ASP A 219 -6.24 14.00 34.54
C ASP A 219 -6.55 12.65 33.89
N SER A 220 -7.79 12.42 33.45
CA SER A 220 -8.19 11.17 32.79
C SER A 220 -9.18 11.35 31.65
N ILE A 221 -9.06 10.48 30.65
CA ILE A 221 -10.14 10.16 29.71
C ILE A 221 -10.89 8.94 30.23
N VAL A 222 -12.20 8.85 29.95
CA VAL A 222 -13.05 7.76 30.43
C VAL A 222 -13.82 7.19 29.25
N THR A 223 -13.64 5.89 29.03
CA THR A 223 -14.37 5.15 28.01
C THR A 223 -15.81 4.89 28.46
N HIS A 224 -16.70 4.56 27.52
CA HIS A 224 -18.12 4.34 27.81
C HIS A 224 -18.37 3.11 28.71
N ASP A 225 -17.44 2.16 28.77
CA ASP A 225 -17.44 1.02 29.72
C ASP A 225 -16.79 1.36 31.08
N GLY A 226 -16.40 2.63 31.29
CA GLY A 226 -15.94 3.16 32.57
C GLY A 226 -14.45 3.00 32.85
N VAL A 227 -13.66 2.55 31.86
CA VAL A 227 -12.20 2.47 32.00
C VAL A 227 -11.61 3.88 31.96
N LYS A 228 -10.76 4.19 32.94
CA LYS A 228 -10.05 5.46 33.02
C LYS A 228 -8.63 5.31 32.54
N LEU A 229 -8.18 6.21 31.67
CA LEU A 229 -6.78 6.28 31.24
C LEU A 229 -6.20 7.65 31.60
N PRO A 230 -4.97 7.72 32.13
CA PRO A 230 -4.32 8.97 32.44
C PRO A 230 -4.08 9.78 31.16
N CYS A 231 -4.24 11.10 31.24
CA CYS A 231 -4.06 11.99 30.10
C CYS A 231 -3.51 13.36 30.51
N VAL A 232 -3.02 14.11 29.53
CA VAL A 232 -2.56 15.49 29.68
C VAL A 232 -3.60 16.42 29.06
N ALA A 233 -4.34 17.14 29.90
CA ALA A 233 -5.25 18.17 29.43
C ALA A 233 -4.49 19.45 28.99
N LEU A 234 -4.70 19.88 27.74
CA LEU A 234 -4.02 21.04 27.15
C LEU A 234 -4.99 22.03 26.49
N PRO A 235 -4.68 23.34 26.49
CA PRO A 235 -5.39 24.31 25.65
C PRO A 235 -4.97 24.24 24.18
N ASN A 236 -3.73 23.85 23.90
CA ASN A 236 -3.12 23.76 22.58
C ASN A 236 -2.07 22.63 22.58
N LEU A 237 -1.86 21.97 21.44
CA LEU A 237 -0.94 20.84 21.33
C LEU A 237 0.53 21.26 21.37
N SER A 238 0.84 22.46 20.86
CA SER A 238 2.16 23.07 20.89
C SER A 238 2.76 23.19 22.30
N SER A 239 1.95 23.31 23.34
CA SER A 239 2.41 23.31 24.74
C SER A 239 2.73 21.92 25.31
N PHE A 240 2.42 20.83 24.59
CA PHE A 240 2.56 19.47 25.09
C PHE A 240 3.98 19.14 25.49
N ARG A 241 4.96 19.36 24.60
CA ARG A 241 6.37 19.04 24.86
C ARG A 241 6.89 19.74 26.13
N GLN A 242 6.57 21.02 26.30
CA GLN A 242 6.99 21.79 27.48
C GLN A 242 6.31 21.27 28.77
N LYS A 243 5.01 20.96 28.71
CA LYS A 243 4.24 20.54 29.89
C LYS A 243 4.49 19.09 30.28
N PHE A 244 4.75 18.21 29.32
CA PHE A 244 5.11 16.82 29.56
C PHE A 244 6.57 16.68 30.01
N GLY A 245 7.42 17.61 29.57
CA GLY A 245 8.86 17.60 29.79
C GLY A 245 9.58 17.07 28.55
N THR A 246 10.62 17.77 28.09
CA THR A 246 11.34 17.46 26.85
C THR A 246 11.91 16.04 26.87
N ASP A 247 12.61 15.66 27.94
CA ASP A 247 13.22 14.34 28.08
C ASP A 247 12.17 13.21 28.09
N ALA A 248 11.01 13.46 28.69
CA ALA A 248 9.91 12.51 28.73
C ALA A 248 9.22 12.39 27.37
N TYR A 249 9.08 13.50 26.64
CA TYR A 249 8.53 13.52 25.28
C TYR A 249 9.41 12.76 24.30
N GLU A 250 10.73 12.91 24.41
CA GLU A 250 11.69 12.20 23.54
C GLU A 250 11.57 10.69 23.68
N GLN A 251 11.25 10.18 24.88
CA GLN A 251 11.05 8.76 25.15
C GLN A 251 9.69 8.22 24.70
N LEU A 252 8.73 9.07 24.31
CA LEU A 252 7.43 8.61 23.82
C LEU A 252 7.55 7.93 22.46
N ASP A 253 6.84 6.84 22.28
CA ASP A 253 6.71 6.17 20.99
C ASP A 253 5.38 6.57 20.32
N VAL A 254 4.31 6.65 21.12
CA VAL A 254 2.94 6.88 20.64
C VAL A 254 2.29 8.05 21.39
N ILE A 255 1.66 8.94 20.64
CA ILE A 255 0.87 10.05 21.18
C ILE A 255 -0.58 9.90 20.71
N GLY A 256 -1.48 9.62 21.65
CA GLY A 256 -2.92 9.64 21.44
C GLY A 256 -3.48 11.05 21.63
N ILE A 257 -4.29 11.54 20.69
CA ILE A 257 -4.99 12.82 20.79
C ILE A 257 -6.48 12.54 20.79
N ASP A 258 -7.15 12.84 21.90
CA ASP A 258 -8.59 12.70 22.04
C ASP A 258 -9.29 14.06 21.84
N GLU A 259 -10.51 14.00 21.30
CA GLU A 259 -11.35 15.17 20.99
C GLU A 259 -10.61 16.21 20.12
N ALA A 260 -9.95 15.72 19.07
CA ALA A 260 -9.02 16.48 18.25
C ALA A 260 -9.61 17.74 17.60
N GLN A 261 -10.94 17.78 17.40
CA GLN A 261 -11.63 18.94 16.82
C GLN A 261 -11.51 20.23 17.65
N PHE A 262 -11.08 20.15 18.91
CA PHE A 262 -10.86 21.31 19.77
C PHE A 262 -9.45 21.91 19.69
N PHE A 263 -8.55 21.33 18.89
CA PHE A 263 -7.18 21.83 18.71
C PHE A 263 -7.02 22.52 17.36
N GLU A 264 -6.76 23.82 17.39
CA GLU A 264 -6.51 24.63 16.19
C GLU A 264 -5.12 24.37 15.59
N ASP A 265 -4.17 23.95 16.42
CA ASP A 265 -2.79 23.63 16.04
C ASP A 265 -2.58 22.13 15.70
N LEU A 266 -3.66 21.40 15.42
CA LEU A 266 -3.65 19.95 15.14
C LEU A 266 -2.75 19.59 13.94
N TYR A 267 -2.90 20.30 12.82
CA TYR A 267 -2.14 20.00 11.60
C TYR A 267 -0.64 20.17 11.80
N ASP A 268 -0.21 21.32 12.35
CA ASP A 268 1.20 21.61 12.56
C ASP A 268 1.82 20.67 13.59
N PHE A 269 1.09 20.35 14.67
CA PHE A 269 1.56 19.39 15.66
C PHE A 269 1.72 18.00 15.05
N CYS A 270 0.73 17.51 14.31
CA CYS A 270 0.79 16.17 13.70
C CYS A 270 1.93 16.07 12.69
N ARG A 271 2.11 17.10 11.84
CA ARG A 271 3.22 17.15 10.88
C ARG A 271 4.56 17.11 11.60
N GLU A 272 4.78 17.93 12.63
CA GLU A 272 6.06 17.98 13.34
C GLU A 272 6.33 16.66 14.08
N ALA A 273 5.35 16.16 14.83
CA ALA A 273 5.52 14.96 15.64
C ALA A 273 5.74 13.71 14.78
N ALA A 274 5.04 13.56 13.65
CA ALA A 274 5.23 12.42 12.75
C ALA A 274 6.49 12.57 11.88
N ASP A 275 6.63 13.68 11.16
CA ASP A 275 7.66 13.81 10.11
C ASP A 275 9.06 14.13 10.68
N HIS A 276 9.13 14.82 11.81
CA HIS A 276 10.40 15.28 12.38
C HIS A 276 10.78 14.55 13.67
N ASP A 277 9.81 14.30 14.56
CA ASP A 277 10.09 13.65 15.84
C ASP A 277 9.98 12.10 15.80
N GLY A 278 9.48 11.54 14.69
CA GLY A 278 9.31 10.10 14.51
C GLY A 278 8.32 9.46 15.50
N LYS A 279 7.27 10.20 15.89
CA LYS A 279 6.23 9.72 16.80
C LYS A 279 5.08 9.12 16.00
N THR A 280 4.55 7.98 16.45
CA THR A 280 3.28 7.46 15.95
C THR A 280 2.13 8.23 16.60
N LEU A 281 1.19 8.74 15.80
CA LEU A 281 0.04 9.49 16.29
C LEU A 281 -1.25 8.72 16.09
N ILE A 282 -2.07 8.66 17.13
CA ILE A 282 -3.44 8.16 17.06
C ILE A 282 -4.38 9.31 17.39
N VAL A 283 -5.09 9.83 16.38
CA VAL A 283 -5.96 11.00 16.51
C VAL A 283 -7.41 10.55 16.46
N ALA A 284 -8.16 10.85 17.52
CA ALA A 284 -9.60 10.64 17.60
C ALA A 284 -10.31 11.99 17.68
N GLY A 285 -11.29 12.19 16.80
CA GLY A 285 -12.10 13.40 16.82
C GLY A 285 -13.25 13.39 15.84
N LEU A 286 -14.08 14.42 15.94
CA LEU A 286 -15.26 14.61 15.08
C LEU A 286 -14.85 15.26 13.78
N ASP A 287 -15.18 14.62 12.67
CA ASP A 287 -14.94 15.18 11.33
C ASP A 287 -16.01 16.18 10.90
N GLY A 288 -17.13 16.26 11.62
CA GLY A 288 -18.23 17.16 11.34
C GLY A 288 -19.01 17.65 12.55
N ASP A 289 -19.49 18.89 12.46
CA ASP A 289 -20.37 19.51 13.44
C ASP A 289 -21.85 19.09 13.25
N TYR A 290 -22.74 19.61 14.09
CA TYR A 290 -24.17 19.32 14.02
C TYR A 290 -24.87 19.86 12.75
N LEU A 291 -24.22 20.77 12.02
CA LEU A 291 -24.66 21.29 10.73
C LEU A 291 -24.02 20.53 9.55
N ARG A 292 -23.25 19.48 9.83
CA ARG A 292 -22.46 18.68 8.86
C ARG A 292 -21.40 19.50 8.13
N ARG A 293 -20.86 20.52 8.78
CA ARG A 293 -19.67 21.25 8.34
C ARG A 293 -18.44 20.65 9.00
N SER A 294 -17.26 20.88 8.44
CA SER A 294 -15.99 20.49 9.04
C SER A 294 -15.89 21.00 10.49
N PHE A 295 -15.47 20.15 11.42
CA PHE A 295 -15.25 20.54 12.81
C PHE A 295 -13.75 20.60 13.10
N GLY A 296 -13.24 21.82 13.31
CA GLY A 296 -11.83 22.07 13.55
C GLY A 296 -10.99 21.61 12.37
N SER A 297 -9.76 21.18 12.65
CA SER A 297 -8.77 20.76 11.65
C SER A 297 -8.65 19.24 11.50
N VAL A 298 -9.65 18.47 11.96
CA VAL A 298 -9.63 17.00 11.87
C VAL A 298 -9.55 16.51 10.42
N LEU A 299 -10.22 17.19 9.49
CA LEU A 299 -10.16 16.84 8.07
C LEU A 299 -8.83 17.23 7.42
N ASP A 300 -8.12 18.21 7.97
CA ASP A 300 -6.87 18.75 7.40
C ASP A 300 -5.70 17.78 7.56
N ILE A 301 -5.77 16.85 8.53
CA ILE A 301 -4.74 15.84 8.77
C ILE A 301 -4.92 14.57 7.94
N ILE A 302 -6.03 14.42 7.19
CA ILE A 302 -6.26 13.25 6.33
C ILE A 302 -5.10 13.01 5.34
N PRO A 303 -4.54 14.03 4.65
CA PRO A 303 -3.40 13.83 3.76
C PRO A 303 -2.10 13.40 4.46
N LEU A 304 -2.01 13.58 5.79
CA LEU A 304 -0.87 13.13 6.58
C LEU A 304 -1.03 11.66 7.02
N ALA A 305 -2.26 11.17 7.16
CA ALA A 305 -2.56 9.88 7.76
C ALA A 305 -2.36 8.69 6.81
N ASP A 306 -1.73 7.61 7.30
CA ASP A 306 -1.65 6.33 6.57
C ASP A 306 -2.97 5.59 6.60
N SER A 307 -3.74 5.77 7.67
CA SER A 307 -5.05 5.14 7.78
C SER A 307 -6.07 6.04 8.46
N VAL A 308 -7.29 6.03 7.90
CA VAL A 308 -8.44 6.75 8.42
C VAL A 308 -9.58 5.76 8.59
N THR A 309 -10.08 5.64 9.82
CA THR A 309 -11.22 4.81 10.17
C THR A 309 -12.37 5.69 10.60
N LYS A 310 -13.40 5.78 9.77
CA LYS A 310 -14.64 6.48 10.10
C LYS A 310 -15.59 5.53 10.84
N LEU A 311 -15.74 5.73 12.14
CA LEU A 311 -16.65 4.94 12.98
C LEU A 311 -18.09 5.35 12.73
N THR A 312 -19.01 4.39 12.75
CA THR A 312 -20.44 4.69 12.63
C THR A 312 -21.15 4.40 13.93
N ALA A 313 -21.90 5.38 14.41
CA ALA A 313 -22.69 5.24 15.61
C ALA A 313 -24.12 4.72 15.32
N ARG A 314 -24.91 4.51 16.36
CA ARG A 314 -26.30 4.02 16.31
C ARG A 314 -27.27 4.97 16.99
N CYS A 315 -28.19 5.59 16.24
CA CYS A 315 -29.22 6.53 16.73
C CYS A 315 -29.86 6.07 18.05
N GLU A 316 -29.84 6.92 19.08
CA GLU A 316 -30.34 6.58 20.41
C GLU A 316 -31.87 6.50 20.41
N LEU A 317 -32.50 7.26 19.51
CA LEU A 317 -33.95 7.30 19.36
C LEU A 317 -34.51 6.09 18.61
N CYS A 318 -33.83 5.62 17.56
CA CYS A 318 -34.37 4.57 16.68
C CYS A 318 -33.49 3.32 16.55
N GLY A 319 -32.32 3.27 17.19
CA GLY A 319 -31.37 2.15 17.18
C GLY A 319 -30.67 1.89 15.84
N LYS A 320 -31.05 2.60 14.76
CA LYS A 320 -30.49 2.46 13.41
C LYS A 320 -29.14 3.16 13.30
N ARG A 321 -28.36 2.83 12.26
CA ARG A 321 -27.09 3.49 11.96
C ARG A 321 -27.27 5.02 11.89
N ALA A 322 -26.47 5.74 12.67
CA ALA A 322 -26.34 7.18 12.64
C ALA A 322 -25.20 7.55 11.68
N PHE A 323 -25.50 8.46 10.75
CA PHE A 323 -24.55 8.90 9.73
C PHE A 323 -23.92 10.26 10.06
N PHE A 324 -24.47 10.99 11.02
CA PHE A 324 -24.03 12.33 11.42
C PHE A 324 -24.52 12.63 12.84
N THR A 325 -23.79 13.51 13.52
CA THR A 325 -24.17 14.05 14.82
C THR A 325 -25.42 14.91 14.70
N LEU A 326 -26.41 14.70 15.56
CA LEU A 326 -27.65 15.49 15.61
C LEU A 326 -27.73 16.28 16.92
N ARG A 327 -27.96 17.58 16.83
CA ARG A 327 -28.24 18.41 18.00
C ARG A 327 -29.68 18.22 18.47
N LYS A 328 -29.85 17.90 19.76
CA LYS A 328 -31.17 17.74 20.40
C LYS A 328 -31.69 19.00 21.10
N THR A 329 -30.83 19.99 21.33
CA THR A 329 -31.18 21.25 22.01
C THR A 329 -31.46 22.36 21.00
N GLN A 330 -32.11 23.44 21.45
CA GLN A 330 -32.28 24.66 20.63
C GLN A 330 -31.02 25.53 20.60
N GLU A 331 -29.94 25.13 21.27
CA GLU A 331 -28.71 25.91 21.30
C GLU A 331 -28.00 25.89 19.95
N THR A 332 -27.46 27.02 19.52
CA THR A 332 -26.82 27.18 18.20
C THR A 332 -25.30 27.29 18.26
N ARG A 333 -24.70 27.22 19.46
CA ARG A 333 -23.23 27.27 19.61
C ARG A 333 -22.59 26.00 19.08
N ILE A 334 -21.56 26.11 18.24
CA ILE A 334 -20.87 24.93 17.66
C ILE A 334 -20.39 23.98 18.76
N GLU A 335 -19.79 24.51 19.81
CA GLU A 335 -19.30 23.76 20.97
C GLU A 335 -20.34 23.72 22.11
N LEU A 336 -20.51 22.55 22.72
CA LEU A 336 -21.34 22.34 23.90
C LEU A 336 -20.62 21.30 24.78
N ILE A 337 -20.11 21.75 25.92
CA ILE A 337 -19.27 20.94 26.81
C ILE A 337 -19.96 20.88 28.18
N GLY A 338 -20.24 19.67 28.68
CA GLY A 338 -20.71 19.45 30.06
C GLY A 338 -22.17 19.79 30.38
N GLY A 339 -23.00 20.20 29.41
CA GLY A 339 -24.46 20.30 29.58
C GLY A 339 -25.16 18.98 29.28
N LEU A 340 -26.48 18.87 29.52
CA LEU A 340 -27.36 17.76 29.07
C LEU A 340 -27.41 17.66 27.53
N MET A 341 -26.27 17.39 26.90
CA MET A 341 -26.20 16.67 25.65
C MET A 341 -26.33 15.19 26.01
N CYS A 342 -27.55 14.64 25.97
CA CYS A 342 -27.70 13.19 25.82
C CYS A 342 -27.12 12.81 24.45
N THR A 343 -25.83 12.48 24.48
CA THR A 343 -25.07 11.60 23.57
C THR A 343 -25.79 11.22 22.28
N CYS A 344 -25.79 12.16 21.32
CA CYS A 344 -25.97 11.80 19.92
C CYS A 344 -24.61 11.41 19.34
N LEU A 345 -24.14 10.21 19.68
CA LEU A 345 -23.61 9.25 18.70
C LEU A 345 -22.65 9.84 17.69
N TYR A 346 -21.43 9.99 18.17
CA TYR A 346 -20.32 10.52 17.43
C TYR A 346 -19.95 9.60 16.26
N VAL A 347 -19.78 10.20 15.10
CA VAL A 347 -19.06 9.58 13.99
C VAL A 347 -17.60 9.96 14.23
N ASP A 348 -16.94 9.23 15.11
CA ASP A 348 -15.53 9.45 15.40
C ASP A 348 -14.71 9.00 14.20
N SER A 349 -13.79 9.85 13.75
CA SER A 349 -12.73 9.42 12.86
C SER A 349 -11.51 9.12 13.72
N ILE A 350 -11.09 7.85 13.71
CA ILE A 350 -9.79 7.45 14.24
C ILE A 350 -8.81 7.50 13.08
N MET A 351 -7.82 8.36 13.18
CA MET A 351 -6.75 8.48 12.19
C MET A 351 -5.44 8.01 12.81
N SER A 352 -4.72 7.15 12.10
CA SER A 352 -3.34 6.79 12.44
C SER A 352 -2.43 7.53 11.47
N VAL A 353 -1.45 8.24 12.02
CA VAL A 353 -0.38 8.91 11.26
C VAL A 353 0.95 8.30 11.72
N ASP A 354 1.66 7.71 10.79
CA ASP A 354 2.93 6.98 10.89
C ASP A 354 3.73 7.26 9.59
N LYS A 355 5.05 7.12 9.57
CA LYS A 355 5.83 7.25 8.31
C LYS A 355 7.02 6.32 8.24
#